data_AF-A2G4C1-F1
#
_entry.id   AF-A2G4C1-F1
#
_cell.length_a   1.000
_cell.length_b   1.000
_cell.length_c   1.000
_cell.angle_alpha   90.00
_cell.angle_beta   90.00
_cell.angle_gamma   90.00
#
_symmetry.space_group_name_H-M   'P 1'
#
loop_
_entity.id
_entity.type
_entity.pdbx_description
1 polymer ?
#
loop_
_entity_poly.entity_id
_entity_poly.type
_entity_poly.pdbx_seq_one_letter_code
_entity_poly.pdbx_strand_id
1 'polypeptide(L)'
;MSLENVLNYENIGSHVKDYIKADNLFSTLKVEDIESIMKFANLTPENFNSLLAQSSSVISACELFTCTRNANISINNLQDAISTLKSVQKYMKMRIFGGIIGILEQLQKDQSNTTNKIEKHQADLNLNQKEKENVEKEMQTLHSQLKAKEGNNLPRDFLSKISELKNSEDFKQIYEFFEEISEKGNQKMMLKACEAELWKKQYDDKNVLHYASSEGNLRLVKSLIECGCDKEFKNKYGGTALDWASKKVNLKLLNILSQLEPIKKQRISMVVLHSFWHHKKVILKLLNILSQLEPIKKQRIILNLLHSFRRQKKVILKLLNISSQLEPI
;
A
#
# COMPACT_ATOMS: atom_id res chain seq x y z
N MET A 1 -15.35 63.78 53.98
CA MET A 1 -14.71 63.82 52.65
C MET A 1 -13.42 63.02 52.76
N SER A 2 -13.45 61.74 52.39
CA SER A 2 -12.27 60.90 52.19
C SER A 2 -12.72 59.68 51.38
N LEU A 3 -12.83 59.87 50.06
CA LEU A 3 -12.89 58.76 49.11
C LEU A 3 -11.51 58.08 49.13
N GLU A 4 -11.33 57.11 50.01
CA GLU A 4 -10.32 56.08 49.79
C GLU A 4 -10.75 55.32 48.54
N ASN A 5 -10.08 55.64 47.43
CA ASN A 5 -10.18 54.95 46.16
C ASN A 5 -9.77 53.50 46.40
N VAL A 6 -10.73 52.61 46.65
CA VAL A 6 -10.47 51.16 46.72
C VAL A 6 -9.97 50.75 45.35
N LEU A 7 -8.68 50.39 45.27
CA LEU A 7 -8.06 49.98 44.03
C LEU A 7 -8.78 48.71 43.54
N ASN A 8 -9.58 48.83 42.48
CA ASN A 8 -10.26 47.69 41.89
C ASN A 8 -9.25 46.87 41.08
N TYR A 9 -8.57 45.95 41.74
CA TYR A 9 -7.53 45.10 41.15
C TYR A 9 -8.02 44.30 39.94
N GLU A 10 -9.29 43.89 39.92
CA GLU A 10 -9.89 43.14 38.80
C GLU A 10 -10.03 44.03 37.56
N ASN A 11 -10.52 45.26 37.74
CA ASN A 11 -10.63 46.20 36.63
C ASN A 11 -9.25 46.61 36.09
N ILE A 12 -8.27 46.84 36.96
CA ILE A 12 -6.90 47.17 36.52
C ILE A 12 -6.25 45.96 35.86
N GLY A 13 -6.44 44.74 36.39
CA GLY A 13 -5.86 43.53 35.83
C GLY A 13 -6.39 43.19 34.43
N SER A 14 -7.69 43.36 34.21
CA SER A 14 -8.31 43.18 32.88
C SER A 14 -7.84 44.22 31.85
N HIS A 15 -7.35 45.39 32.28
CA HIS A 15 -6.82 46.46 31.44
C HIS A 15 -5.31 46.66 31.57
N VAL A 16 -4.58 45.72 32.19
CA VAL A 16 -3.16 45.87 32.50
C VAL A 16 -2.31 46.07 31.24
N LYS A 17 -2.78 45.58 30.09
CA LYS A 17 -2.17 45.78 28.76
C LYS A 17 -1.95 47.25 28.41
N ASP A 18 -2.83 48.14 28.86
CA ASP A 18 -2.76 49.56 28.52
C ASP A 18 -1.64 50.25 29.31
N TYR A 19 -1.41 49.84 30.56
CA TYR A 19 -0.27 50.25 31.37
C TYR A 19 1.06 49.72 30.83
N ILE A 20 1.08 48.50 30.29
CA ILE A 20 2.26 47.91 29.64
C ILE A 20 2.61 48.69 28.35
N LYS A 21 1.59 49.04 27.55
CA LYS A 21 1.78 49.86 26.34
C LYS A 21 2.29 51.27 26.65
N ALA A 22 1.83 51.85 27.75
CA ALA A 22 2.24 53.17 28.20
C ALA A 22 3.57 53.18 28.97
N ASP A 23 4.19 52.02 29.21
CA ASP A 23 5.43 51.84 29.97
C ASP A 23 5.41 52.55 31.33
N ASN A 24 4.28 52.47 32.03
CA ASN A 24 4.06 53.20 33.28
C ASN A 24 3.55 52.33 34.43
N LEU A 25 3.50 51.00 34.25
CA LEU A 25 2.95 50.09 35.25
C LEU A 25 3.68 50.22 36.61
N PHE A 26 5.03 50.16 36.59
CA PHE A 26 5.86 50.24 37.80
C PHE A 26 6.15 51.66 38.28
N SER A 27 5.86 52.69 37.47
CA SER A 27 5.93 54.09 37.89
C SER A 27 4.62 54.58 38.49
N THR A 28 3.50 53.92 38.18
CA THR A 28 2.16 54.31 38.63
C THR A 28 1.66 53.48 39.82
N LEU A 29 2.06 52.21 39.90
CA LEU A 29 1.54 51.26 40.89
C LEU A 29 2.66 50.69 41.76
N LYS A 30 2.33 50.38 43.02
CA LYS A 30 3.25 49.72 43.94
C LYS A 30 3.41 48.24 43.60
N VAL A 31 4.57 47.69 43.93
CA VAL A 31 4.95 46.28 43.66
C VAL A 31 3.93 45.30 44.28
N GLU A 32 3.45 45.58 45.48
CA GLU A 32 2.47 44.76 46.21
C GLU A 32 1.09 44.76 45.53
N ASP A 33 0.69 45.91 44.99
CA ASP A 33 -0.57 46.06 44.26
C ASP A 33 -0.50 45.34 42.91
N ILE A 34 0.64 45.43 42.21
CA ILE A 34 0.87 44.75 40.93
C ILE A 34 0.74 43.23 41.07
N GLU A 35 1.26 42.64 42.14
CA GLU A 35 1.09 41.20 42.38
C GLU A 35 -0.39 40.79 42.47
N SER A 36 -1.21 41.62 43.13
CA SER A 36 -2.65 41.37 43.27
C SER A 36 -3.40 41.58 41.95
N ILE A 37 -3.00 42.59 41.17
CA ILE A 37 -3.53 42.90 39.84
C ILE A 37 -3.25 41.77 38.85
N MET A 38 -2.04 41.21 38.88
CA MET A 38 -1.61 40.18 37.93
C MET A 38 -2.45 38.89 38.02
N LYS A 39 -3.12 38.61 39.14
CA LYS A 39 -4.06 37.49 39.27
C LYS A 39 -5.24 37.55 38.28
N PHE A 40 -5.60 38.76 37.83
CA PHE A 40 -6.68 39.00 36.87
C PHE A 40 -6.16 39.36 35.48
N ALA A 41 -4.83 39.37 35.31
CA ALA A 41 -4.21 39.68 34.03
C ALA A 41 -4.26 38.49 33.09
N ASN A 42 -4.71 38.75 31.85
CA ASN A 42 -4.58 37.81 30.74
C ASN A 42 -3.73 38.44 29.64
N LEU A 43 -2.49 37.97 29.51
CA LEU A 43 -1.47 38.57 28.67
C LEU A 43 -1.17 37.69 27.46
N THR A 44 -0.85 38.34 26.34
CA THR A 44 -0.18 37.65 25.23
C THR A 44 1.31 37.48 25.57
N PRO A 45 1.98 36.50 24.97
CA PRO A 45 3.44 36.35 25.04
C PRO A 45 4.18 37.65 24.75
N GLU A 46 3.73 38.40 23.74
CA GLU A 46 4.29 39.71 23.39
C GLU A 46 4.15 40.74 24.51
N ASN A 47 2.94 40.91 25.07
CA ASN A 47 2.72 41.87 26.15
C ASN A 47 3.51 41.49 27.42
N PHE A 48 3.57 40.20 27.74
CA PHE A 48 4.34 39.71 28.88
C PHE A 48 5.85 39.93 28.67
N ASN A 49 6.38 39.62 27.49
CA ASN A 49 7.80 39.81 27.18
C ASN A 49 8.19 41.29 27.24
N SER A 50 7.34 42.19 26.72
CA SER A 50 7.54 43.64 26.79
C SER A 50 7.53 44.15 28.23
N LEU A 51 6.56 43.70 29.04
CA LEU A 51 6.50 43.98 30.47
C LEU A 51 7.81 43.60 31.17
N LEU A 52 8.31 42.37 30.97
CA LEU A 52 9.56 41.94 31.59
C LEU A 52 10.76 42.78 31.13
N ALA A 53 10.83 43.13 29.84
CA ALA A 53 11.92 43.91 29.28
C ALA A 53 11.98 45.32 29.88
N GLN A 54 10.84 46.02 29.87
CA GLN A 54 10.69 47.38 30.42
C GLN A 54 11.00 47.44 31.92
N SER A 55 10.53 46.44 32.67
CA SER A 55 10.60 46.45 34.13
C SER A 55 11.98 46.05 34.66
N SER A 56 12.80 45.39 33.85
CA SER A 56 14.11 44.87 34.26
C SER A 56 15.14 45.94 34.63
N SER A 57 14.92 47.19 34.24
CA SER A 57 15.75 48.35 34.62
C SER A 57 15.27 49.04 35.90
N VAL A 58 14.00 48.83 36.28
CA VAL A 58 13.33 49.53 37.38
C VAL A 58 13.33 48.70 38.66
N ILE A 59 13.16 47.38 38.54
CA ILE A 59 13.04 46.47 39.69
C ILE A 59 13.99 45.28 39.57
N SER A 60 14.26 44.62 40.70
CA SER A 60 15.11 43.44 40.73
C SER A 60 14.44 42.21 40.08
N ALA A 61 15.25 41.23 39.66
CA ALA A 61 14.75 39.97 39.11
C ALA A 61 13.81 39.21 40.06
N CYS A 62 14.02 39.33 41.38
CA CYS A 62 13.18 38.69 42.39
C CYS A 62 11.81 39.38 42.53
N GLU A 63 11.81 40.72 42.54
CA GLU A 63 10.56 41.50 42.53
C GLU A 63 9.77 41.27 41.25
N LEU A 64 10.45 41.19 40.11
CA LEU A 64 9.82 40.93 38.81
C LEU A 64 9.12 39.57 38.80
N PHE A 65 9.74 38.54 39.38
CA PHE A 65 9.11 37.23 39.58
C PHE A 65 7.88 37.34 40.50
N THR A 66 8.02 37.98 41.67
CA THR A 66 6.91 38.11 42.64
C THR A 66 5.70 38.83 42.05
N CYS A 67 5.92 39.92 41.31
CA CYS A 67 4.83 40.68 40.69
C CYS A 67 4.11 39.88 39.61
N THR A 68 4.83 39.11 38.79
CA THR A 68 4.30 38.55 37.54
C THR A 68 3.89 37.08 37.63
N ARG A 69 4.24 36.38 38.73
CA ARG A 69 4.01 34.93 38.90
C ARG A 69 2.55 34.47 38.79
N ASN A 70 1.60 35.36 39.05
CA ASN A 70 0.16 35.04 39.02
C ASN A 70 -0.50 35.42 37.70
N ALA A 71 0.24 35.98 36.74
CA ALA A 71 -0.30 36.38 35.44
C ALA A 71 -0.63 35.16 34.59
N ASN A 72 -1.80 35.18 33.93
CA ASN A 72 -2.13 34.21 32.91
C ASN A 72 -1.52 34.65 31.57
N ILE A 73 -0.84 33.73 30.87
CA ILE A 73 -0.24 33.99 29.56
C ILE A 73 -0.87 33.04 28.55
N SER A 74 -1.52 33.59 27.53
CA SER A 74 -2.18 32.82 26.47
C SER A 74 -1.18 32.36 25.41
N ILE A 75 -0.53 31.20 25.64
CA ILE A 75 0.46 30.61 24.73
C ILE A 75 -0.27 29.75 23.69
N ASN A 76 -0.16 30.12 22.40
CA ASN A 76 -0.92 29.46 21.32
C ASN A 76 -0.06 28.56 20.43
N ASN A 77 1.26 28.74 20.43
CA ASN A 77 2.17 27.96 19.59
C ASN A 77 3.54 27.76 20.26
N LEU A 78 4.39 26.95 19.62
CA LEU A 78 5.72 26.63 20.16
C LEU A 78 6.69 27.83 20.15
N GLN A 79 6.56 28.75 19.19
CA GLN A 79 7.37 29.99 19.15
C GLN A 79 7.06 30.87 20.35
N ASP A 80 5.77 31.07 20.65
CA ASP A 80 5.28 31.81 21.80
C ASP A 80 5.89 31.26 23.09
N ALA A 81 5.79 29.94 23.30
CA ALA A 81 6.34 29.26 24.47
C ALA A 81 7.84 29.50 24.64
N ILE A 82 8.61 29.32 23.57
CA ILE A 82 10.06 29.54 23.56
C ILE A 82 10.39 31.00 23.87
N SER A 83 9.68 31.94 23.25
CA SER A 83 9.91 33.38 23.44
C SER A 83 9.66 33.82 24.89
N THR A 84 8.58 33.32 25.50
CA THR A 84 8.23 33.60 26.90
C THR A 84 9.24 32.99 27.84
N LEU A 85 9.62 31.72 27.66
CA LEU A 85 10.63 31.07 28.48
C LEU A 85 12.00 31.75 28.38
N LYS A 86 12.41 32.21 27.19
CA LYS A 86 13.63 33.00 27.01
C LYS A 86 13.58 34.32 27.75
N SER A 87 12.45 35.02 27.70
CA SER A 87 12.27 36.30 28.40
C SER A 87 12.33 36.11 29.91
N VAL A 88 11.65 35.07 30.44
CA VAL A 88 11.72 34.69 31.86
C VAL A 88 13.16 34.32 32.24
N GLN A 89 13.83 33.47 31.46
CA GLN A 89 15.23 33.09 31.71
C GLN A 89 16.15 34.31 31.78
N LYS A 90 16.00 35.25 30.84
CA LYS A 90 16.83 36.45 30.71
C LYS A 90 16.58 37.43 31.86
N TYR A 91 15.33 37.84 32.06
CA TYR A 91 15.01 38.95 32.97
C TYR A 91 14.85 38.50 34.43
N MET A 92 14.40 37.25 34.67
CA MET A 92 14.31 36.68 36.03
C MET A 92 15.54 35.84 36.41
N LYS A 93 16.55 35.72 35.53
CA LYS A 93 17.80 34.97 35.76
C LYS A 93 17.59 33.48 36.08
N MET A 94 16.48 32.89 35.64
CA MET A 94 16.10 31.50 35.90
C MET A 94 16.83 30.53 34.95
N ARG A 95 18.08 30.19 35.28
CA ARG A 95 18.94 29.32 34.44
C ARG A 95 18.37 27.92 34.18
N ILE A 96 17.48 27.43 35.06
CA ILE A 96 16.84 26.11 34.95
C ILE A 96 16.10 25.91 33.62
N PHE A 97 15.62 26.99 33.00
CA PHE A 97 14.92 26.90 31.71
C PHE A 97 15.82 26.66 30.51
N GLY A 98 17.15 26.79 30.64
CA GLY A 98 18.06 26.67 29.50
C GLY A 98 17.99 25.33 28.79
N GLY A 99 17.97 24.23 29.54
CA GLY A 99 17.81 22.89 28.96
C GLY A 99 16.45 22.68 28.31
N ILE A 100 15.39 23.21 28.93
CA ILE A 100 14.02 23.14 28.41
C ILE A 100 13.92 23.90 27.08
N ILE A 101 14.43 25.14 27.03
CA ILE A 101 14.47 25.97 25.82
C ILE A 101 15.19 25.23 24.70
N GLY A 102 16.35 24.62 24.98
CA GLY A 102 17.11 23.87 23.97
C GLY A 102 16.32 22.70 23.36
N ILE A 103 15.57 21.94 24.18
CA ILE A 103 14.70 20.86 23.67
C ILE A 103 13.57 21.43 22.81
N LEU A 104 12.93 22.52 23.24
CA LEU A 104 11.83 23.13 22.49
C LEU A 104 12.31 23.71 21.14
N GLU A 105 13.49 24.33 21.11
CA GLU A 105 14.12 24.81 19.87
C GLU A 105 14.43 23.67 18.90
N GLN A 106 14.93 22.54 19.41
CA GLN A 106 15.18 21.35 18.60
C GLN A 106 13.88 20.78 18.02
N LEU A 107 12.83 20.65 18.84
CA LEU A 107 11.52 20.19 18.39
C LEU A 107 10.94 21.11 17.30
N GLN A 108 11.10 22.43 17.45
CA GLN A 108 10.67 23.40 16.45
C GLN A 108 11.42 23.26 15.13
N LYS A 109 12.74 23.03 15.19
CA LYS A 109 13.56 22.78 14.01
C LYS A 109 13.16 21.49 13.30
N ASP A 110 12.89 20.42 14.06
CA ASP A 110 12.46 19.14 13.51
C ASP A 110 11.08 19.23 12.85
N GLN A 111 10.17 20.03 13.42
CA GLN A 111 8.89 20.34 12.79
C GLN A 111 9.07 21.03 11.44
N SER A 112 9.91 22.08 11.37
CA SER A 112 10.21 22.79 10.10
C SER A 112 10.83 21.86 9.05
N ASN A 113 11.79 21.02 9.44
CA ASN A 113 12.40 20.04 8.54
C ASN A 113 11.38 19.03 7.98
N THR A 114 10.44 18.61 8.82
CA THR A 114 9.39 17.66 8.43
C THR A 114 8.41 18.32 7.45
N THR A 115 8.00 19.56 7.71
CA THR A 115 7.15 20.34 6.79
C THR A 115 7.78 20.47 5.40
N ASN A 116 9.06 20.83 5.32
CA ASN A 116 9.77 20.97 4.04
C ASN A 116 9.82 19.65 3.25
N LYS A 117 9.98 18.51 3.93
CA LYS A 117 9.94 17.19 3.29
C LYS A 117 8.54 16.87 2.75
N ILE A 118 7.49 17.19 3.51
CA ILE A 118 6.10 16.98 3.09
C ILE A 118 5.81 17.82 1.83
N GLU A 119 6.17 19.10 1.83
CA GLU A 119 5.98 19.99 0.68
C GLU A 119 6.67 19.46 -0.58
N LYS A 120 7.90 18.95 -0.44
CA LYS A 120 8.63 18.32 -1.55
C LYS A 120 7.90 17.08 -2.07
N HIS A 121 7.50 16.17 -1.20
CA HIS A 121 6.76 14.96 -1.60
C HIS A 121 5.42 15.30 -2.26
N GLN A 122 4.76 16.36 -1.83
CA GLN A 122 3.50 16.82 -2.43
C GLN A 122 3.71 17.40 -3.83
N ALA A 123 4.84 18.10 -4.07
CA ALA A 123 5.22 18.53 -5.41
C ALA A 123 5.50 17.34 -6.35
N ASP A 124 6.24 16.33 -5.87
CA ASP A 124 6.54 15.11 -6.63
C ASP A 124 5.26 14.34 -7.00
N LEU A 125 4.31 14.22 -6.05
CA LEU A 125 3.01 13.58 -6.29
C LEU A 125 2.20 14.31 -7.37
N ASN A 126 2.17 15.64 -7.34
CA ASN A 126 1.46 16.43 -8.35
C ASN A 126 2.08 16.27 -9.75
N LEU A 127 3.40 16.13 -9.84
CA LEU A 127 4.10 15.91 -11.10
C LEU A 127 3.77 14.51 -11.66
N ASN A 128 3.86 13.48 -10.83
CA ASN A 128 3.48 12.11 -11.20
C ASN A 128 2.01 12.00 -11.64
N GLN A 129 1.11 12.76 -11.01
CA GLN A 129 -0.30 12.77 -11.39
C GLN A 129 -0.51 13.35 -12.80
N LYS A 130 0.20 14.44 -13.15
CA LYS A 130 0.17 15.01 -14.51
C LYS A 130 0.74 14.05 -15.55
N GLU A 131 1.83 13.37 -15.22
CA GLU A 131 2.43 12.36 -16.10
C GLU A 131 1.45 11.20 -16.34
N LYS A 132 0.77 10.72 -15.28
CA LYS A 132 -0.25 9.68 -15.40
C LYS A 132 -1.40 10.11 -16.32
N GLU A 133 -1.91 11.33 -16.17
CA GLU A 133 -2.97 11.87 -17.05
C GLU A 133 -2.53 11.94 -18.51
N ASN A 134 -1.28 12.31 -18.78
CA ASN A 134 -0.73 12.32 -20.13
C ASN A 134 -0.65 10.91 -20.72
N VAL A 135 -0.15 9.94 -19.95
CA VAL A 135 -0.09 8.53 -20.37
C VAL A 135 -1.50 7.97 -20.64
N GLU A 136 -2.48 8.30 -19.80
CA GLU A 136 -3.88 7.87 -20.01
C GLU A 136 -4.47 8.44 -21.31
N LYS A 137 -4.19 9.70 -21.64
CA LYS A 137 -4.60 10.32 -22.92
C LYS A 137 -3.93 9.65 -24.11
N GLU A 138 -2.65 9.35 -24.03
CA GLU A 138 -1.92 8.61 -25.07
C GLU A 138 -2.50 7.20 -25.26
N MET A 139 -2.77 6.48 -24.17
CA MET A 139 -3.42 5.17 -24.20
C MET A 139 -4.80 5.23 -24.85
N GLN A 140 -5.63 6.22 -24.51
CA GLN A 140 -6.94 6.40 -25.12
C GLN A 140 -6.84 6.67 -26.63
N THR A 141 -5.87 7.50 -27.04
CA THR A 141 -5.60 7.81 -28.45
C THR A 141 -5.19 6.55 -29.21
N LEU A 142 -4.22 5.79 -28.68
CA LEU A 142 -3.80 4.51 -29.26
C LEU A 142 -4.97 3.51 -29.33
N HIS A 143 -5.81 3.45 -28.30
CA HIS A 143 -6.97 2.57 -28.28
C HIS A 143 -8.02 2.97 -29.35
N SER A 144 -8.25 4.26 -29.58
CA SER A 144 -9.11 4.72 -30.69
C SER A 144 -8.53 4.39 -32.07
N GLN A 145 -7.20 4.51 -32.23
CA GLN A 145 -6.52 4.15 -33.47
C GLN A 145 -6.55 2.64 -33.73
N LEU A 146 -6.46 1.81 -32.68
CA LEU A 146 -6.67 0.37 -32.76
C LEU A 146 -8.11 0.05 -33.15
N LYS A 147 -9.11 0.65 -32.50
CA LYS A 147 -10.53 0.49 -32.87
C LYS A 147 -10.82 0.89 -34.32
N ALA A 148 -10.22 1.97 -34.80
CA ALA A 148 -10.36 2.40 -36.19
C ALA A 148 -9.71 1.40 -37.18
N LYS A 149 -8.60 0.75 -36.79
CA LYS A 149 -8.00 -0.37 -37.55
C LYS A 149 -8.78 -1.69 -37.38
N GLU A 150 -9.63 -1.81 -36.38
CA GLU A 150 -10.44 -3.00 -36.11
C GLU A 150 -11.75 -3.04 -36.90
N GLY A 151 -12.17 -1.93 -37.49
CA GLY A 151 -13.32 -1.82 -38.39
C GLY A 151 -13.05 -2.39 -39.78
N ASN A 152 -13.05 -3.72 -39.91
CA ASN A 152 -13.39 -4.41 -41.16
C ASN A 152 -14.04 -5.75 -40.78
N ASN A 153 -15.37 -5.77 -40.93
CA ASN A 153 -16.37 -6.82 -40.70
C ASN A 153 -15.83 -8.26 -40.51
N LEU A 154 -16.13 -8.87 -39.34
CA LEU A 154 -16.15 -10.33 -39.28
C LEU A 154 -17.15 -10.85 -40.34
N PRO A 155 -16.84 -11.94 -41.07
CA PRO A 155 -17.75 -12.52 -42.05
C PRO A 155 -19.13 -12.76 -41.42
N ARG A 156 -20.21 -12.33 -42.10
CA ARG A 156 -21.59 -12.54 -41.61
C ARG A 156 -21.88 -14.02 -41.34
N ASP A 157 -21.26 -14.90 -42.15
CA ASP A 157 -21.32 -16.36 -42.03
C ASP A 157 -20.69 -16.91 -40.73
N PHE A 158 -19.75 -16.17 -40.14
CA PHE A 158 -19.15 -16.55 -38.86
C PHE A 158 -20.10 -16.29 -37.68
N LEU A 159 -20.80 -15.15 -37.68
CA LEU A 159 -21.76 -14.81 -36.64
C LEU A 159 -23.01 -15.71 -36.69
N SER A 160 -23.45 -16.07 -37.90
CA SER A 160 -24.52 -17.07 -38.06
C SER A 160 -24.07 -18.44 -37.53
N LYS A 161 -22.81 -18.86 -37.80
CA LYS A 161 -22.29 -20.13 -37.28
C LYS A 161 -22.20 -20.16 -35.75
N ILE A 162 -21.77 -19.08 -35.10
CA ILE A 162 -21.82 -18.98 -33.62
C ILE A 162 -23.24 -19.16 -33.09
N SER A 163 -24.22 -18.53 -33.75
CA SER A 163 -25.62 -18.58 -33.33
C SER A 163 -26.19 -19.99 -33.47
N GLU A 164 -25.84 -20.71 -34.54
CA GLU A 164 -26.18 -22.12 -34.75
C GLU A 164 -25.56 -23.01 -33.67
N LEU A 165 -24.25 -22.89 -33.43
CA LEU A 165 -23.52 -23.69 -32.45
C LEU A 165 -23.98 -23.47 -31.01
N LYS A 166 -24.50 -22.27 -30.69
CA LYS A 166 -25.07 -21.98 -29.38
C LYS A 166 -26.29 -22.86 -29.06
N ASN A 167 -27.11 -23.12 -30.07
CA ASN A 167 -28.31 -23.96 -29.95
C ASN A 167 -28.04 -25.44 -30.23
N SER A 168 -26.89 -25.77 -30.81
CA SER A 168 -26.47 -27.15 -31.05
C SER A 168 -26.10 -27.88 -29.75
N GLU A 169 -26.39 -29.18 -29.73
CA GLU A 169 -25.89 -30.15 -28.74
C GLU A 169 -24.67 -30.92 -29.26
N ASP A 170 -24.29 -30.73 -30.52
CA ASP A 170 -23.14 -31.40 -31.13
C ASP A 170 -21.83 -30.78 -30.68
N PHE A 171 -21.26 -31.36 -29.62
CA PHE A 171 -19.98 -30.95 -29.08
C PHE A 171 -18.81 -31.13 -30.07
N LYS A 172 -18.89 -32.12 -30.97
CA LYS A 172 -17.83 -32.36 -31.95
C LYS A 172 -17.72 -31.18 -32.90
N GLN A 173 -18.85 -30.66 -33.37
CA GLN A 173 -18.88 -29.45 -34.19
C GLN A 173 -18.34 -28.21 -33.44
N ILE A 174 -18.63 -28.09 -32.14
CA ILE A 174 -18.09 -26.99 -31.32
C ILE A 174 -16.56 -27.10 -31.21
N TYR A 175 -16.04 -28.31 -30.97
CA TYR A 175 -14.60 -28.53 -30.89
C TYR A 175 -13.90 -28.24 -32.23
N GLU A 176 -14.43 -28.77 -33.34
CA GLU A 176 -13.90 -28.54 -34.70
C GLU A 176 -13.91 -27.04 -35.06
N PHE A 177 -14.97 -26.32 -34.69
CA PHE A 177 -15.05 -24.87 -34.89
C PHE A 177 -13.95 -24.12 -34.14
N PHE A 178 -13.72 -24.46 -32.87
CA PHE A 178 -12.63 -23.86 -32.09
C PHE A 178 -11.25 -24.22 -32.66
N GLU A 179 -11.05 -25.45 -33.12
CA GLU A 179 -9.83 -25.90 -33.77
C GLU A 179 -9.56 -25.15 -35.08
N GLU A 180 -10.56 -24.98 -35.94
CA GLU A 180 -10.46 -24.26 -37.21
C GLU A 180 -10.09 -22.78 -37.01
N ILE A 181 -10.72 -22.11 -36.05
CA ILE A 181 -10.41 -20.71 -35.73
C ILE A 181 -8.98 -20.59 -35.19
N SER A 182 -8.56 -21.55 -34.37
CA SER A 182 -7.20 -21.61 -33.83
C SER A 182 -6.18 -21.87 -34.94
N GLU A 183 -6.50 -22.71 -35.93
CA GLU A 183 -5.67 -22.98 -37.11
C GLU A 183 -5.42 -21.74 -37.94
N LYS A 184 -6.49 -20.98 -38.20
CA LYS A 184 -6.42 -19.73 -38.95
C LYS A 184 -5.74 -18.61 -38.17
N GLY A 185 -5.43 -18.82 -36.89
CA GLY A 185 -4.80 -17.83 -36.01
C GLY A 185 -5.66 -16.58 -35.78
N ASN A 186 -6.97 -16.68 -36.00
CA ASN A 186 -7.87 -15.52 -35.97
C ASN A 186 -8.34 -15.24 -34.53
N GLN A 187 -7.53 -14.49 -33.77
CA GLN A 187 -7.83 -14.13 -32.38
C GLN A 187 -9.17 -13.40 -32.20
N LYS A 188 -9.62 -12.60 -33.19
CA LYS A 188 -10.91 -11.89 -33.11
C LYS A 188 -12.09 -12.86 -33.15
N MET A 189 -12.03 -13.84 -34.04
CA MET A 189 -13.02 -14.92 -34.12
C MET A 189 -13.00 -15.77 -32.83
N MET A 190 -11.81 -16.10 -32.33
CA MET A 190 -11.66 -16.86 -31.09
C MET A 190 -12.28 -16.12 -29.89
N LEU A 191 -12.01 -14.81 -29.77
CA LEU A 191 -12.59 -13.95 -28.74
C LEU A 191 -14.12 -13.93 -28.83
N LYS A 192 -14.70 -13.75 -30.01
CA LYS A 192 -16.16 -13.75 -30.20
C LYS A 192 -16.80 -15.10 -29.87
N ALA A 193 -16.15 -16.21 -30.23
CA ALA A 193 -16.59 -17.55 -29.84
C ALA A 193 -16.50 -17.77 -28.32
N CYS A 194 -15.48 -17.18 -27.67
CA CYS A 194 -15.33 -17.23 -26.21
C CYS A 194 -16.37 -16.37 -25.48
N GLU A 195 -16.66 -15.16 -25.97
CA GLU A 195 -17.72 -14.26 -25.48
C GLU A 195 -19.12 -14.89 -25.61
N ALA A 196 -19.34 -15.66 -26.68
CA ALA A 196 -20.58 -16.41 -26.87
C ALA A 196 -20.71 -17.63 -25.93
N GLU A 197 -19.72 -17.84 -25.06
CA GLU A 197 -19.67 -18.91 -24.06
C GLU A 197 -19.75 -20.34 -24.62
N LEU A 198 -19.40 -20.53 -25.91
CA LEU A 198 -19.41 -21.84 -26.55
C LEU A 198 -18.48 -22.83 -25.83
N TRP A 199 -17.41 -22.34 -25.21
CA TRP A 199 -16.48 -23.12 -24.40
C TRP A 199 -17.09 -23.69 -23.11
N LYS A 200 -18.28 -23.25 -22.67
CA LYS A 200 -18.97 -23.83 -21.53
C LYS A 200 -19.74 -25.11 -21.88
N LYS A 201 -19.99 -25.37 -23.17
CA LYS A 201 -20.66 -26.59 -23.62
C LYS A 201 -19.80 -27.81 -23.26
N GLN A 202 -20.44 -28.88 -22.82
CA GLN A 202 -19.77 -30.07 -22.30
C GLN A 202 -20.22 -31.33 -23.05
N TYR A 203 -19.27 -32.25 -23.23
CA TYR A 203 -19.53 -33.63 -23.63
C TYR A 203 -18.75 -34.56 -22.70
N ASP A 204 -19.43 -35.55 -22.12
CA ASP A 204 -18.86 -36.38 -21.04
C ASP A 204 -18.27 -35.51 -19.91
N ASP A 205 -19.03 -34.48 -19.51
CA ASP A 205 -18.69 -33.46 -18.50
C ASP A 205 -17.42 -32.64 -18.77
N LYS A 206 -16.81 -32.78 -19.94
CA LYS A 206 -15.60 -32.06 -20.35
C LYS A 206 -15.93 -31.00 -21.38
N ASN A 207 -15.29 -29.85 -21.27
CA ASN A 207 -15.42 -28.77 -22.24
C ASN A 207 -14.28 -28.77 -23.27
N VAL A 208 -14.31 -27.84 -24.23
CA VAL A 208 -13.30 -27.75 -25.30
C VAL A 208 -11.87 -27.66 -24.75
N LEU A 209 -11.65 -26.95 -23.65
CA LEU A 209 -10.33 -26.79 -23.05
C LEU A 209 -9.83 -28.10 -22.40
N HIS A 210 -10.72 -28.89 -21.81
CA HIS A 210 -10.40 -30.23 -21.29
C HIS A 210 -9.95 -31.17 -22.41
N TYR A 211 -10.70 -31.21 -23.52
CA TYR A 211 -10.36 -32.05 -24.67
C TYR A 211 -9.06 -31.59 -25.34
N ALA A 212 -8.91 -30.29 -25.58
CA ALA A 212 -7.69 -29.73 -26.17
C ALA A 212 -6.45 -30.02 -25.30
N SER A 213 -6.62 -29.98 -23.97
CA SER A 213 -5.55 -30.33 -23.02
C SER A 213 -5.25 -31.82 -22.99
N SER A 214 -6.29 -32.67 -23.02
CA SER A 214 -6.15 -34.13 -23.10
C SER A 214 -5.44 -34.56 -24.37
N GLU A 215 -5.77 -33.96 -25.52
CA GLU A 215 -5.13 -34.26 -26.81
C GLU A 215 -3.78 -33.56 -27.00
N GLY A 216 -3.41 -32.62 -26.12
CA GLY A 216 -2.17 -31.88 -26.22
C GLY A 216 -2.15 -30.87 -27.38
N ASN A 217 -3.32 -30.39 -27.82
CA ASN A 217 -3.45 -29.36 -28.83
C ASN A 217 -3.02 -28.00 -28.28
N LEU A 218 -1.70 -27.78 -28.20
CA LEU A 218 -1.08 -26.60 -27.60
C LEU A 218 -1.55 -25.29 -28.24
N ARG A 219 -1.77 -25.31 -29.56
CA ARG A 219 -2.22 -24.15 -30.34
C ARG A 219 -3.61 -23.74 -29.86
N LEU A 220 -4.54 -24.69 -29.82
CA LEU A 220 -5.90 -24.45 -29.36
C LEU A 220 -5.96 -24.03 -27.89
N VAL A 221 -5.21 -24.71 -27.01
CA VAL A 221 -5.14 -24.34 -25.59
C VAL A 221 -4.63 -22.92 -25.41
N LYS A 222 -3.57 -22.53 -26.13
CA LYS A 222 -3.01 -21.17 -26.05
C LYS A 222 -4.04 -20.14 -26.51
N SER A 223 -4.67 -20.35 -27.67
CA SER A 223 -5.69 -19.43 -28.20
C SER A 223 -6.89 -19.28 -27.26
N LEU A 224 -7.39 -20.37 -26.67
CA LEU A 224 -8.52 -20.32 -25.73
C LEU A 224 -8.20 -19.52 -24.47
N ILE A 225 -7.00 -19.69 -23.91
CA ILE A 225 -6.57 -18.99 -22.69
C ILE A 225 -6.34 -17.51 -22.95
N GLU A 226 -5.66 -17.17 -24.06
CA GLU A 226 -5.41 -15.77 -24.44
C GLU A 226 -6.71 -15.00 -24.72
N CYS A 227 -7.76 -15.70 -25.14
CA CYS A 227 -9.08 -15.12 -25.44
C CYS A 227 -10.10 -15.23 -24.29
N GLY A 228 -9.65 -15.50 -23.05
CA GLY A 228 -10.49 -15.37 -21.86
C GLY A 228 -11.35 -16.58 -21.49
N CYS A 229 -11.09 -17.76 -22.05
CA CYS A 229 -11.73 -19.00 -21.59
C CYS A 229 -11.34 -19.30 -20.13
N ASP A 230 -12.32 -19.72 -19.30
CA ASP A 230 -12.04 -20.09 -17.91
C ASP A 230 -11.24 -21.39 -17.84
N LYS A 231 -9.94 -21.24 -17.54
CA LYS A 231 -9.00 -22.35 -17.35
C LYS A 231 -9.22 -23.15 -16.07
N GLU A 232 -9.93 -22.58 -15.09
CA GLU A 232 -10.24 -23.21 -13.81
C GLU A 232 -11.61 -23.93 -13.84
N PHE A 233 -12.29 -23.93 -14.99
CA PHE A 233 -13.55 -24.63 -15.18
C PHE A 233 -13.39 -26.10 -14.79
N LYS A 234 -14.26 -26.58 -13.90
CA LYS A 234 -14.21 -27.95 -13.38
C LYS A 234 -15.27 -28.81 -14.03
N ASN A 235 -14.89 -30.02 -14.43
CA ASN A 235 -15.85 -31.07 -14.78
C ASN A 235 -16.57 -31.62 -13.53
N LYS A 236 -17.55 -32.51 -13.72
CA LYS A 236 -18.27 -33.15 -12.60
C LYS A 236 -17.38 -33.99 -11.68
N TYR A 237 -16.22 -34.43 -12.15
CA TYR A 237 -15.20 -35.11 -11.35
C TYR A 237 -14.29 -34.15 -10.56
N GLY A 238 -14.55 -32.83 -10.63
CA GLY A 238 -13.76 -31.79 -9.98
C GLY A 238 -12.42 -31.51 -10.65
N GLY A 239 -12.14 -32.15 -11.78
CA GLY A 239 -10.91 -31.97 -12.56
C GLY A 239 -10.99 -30.76 -13.48
N THR A 240 -9.88 -30.05 -13.61
CA THR A 240 -9.62 -28.92 -14.50
C THR A 240 -8.92 -29.38 -15.77
N ALA A 241 -8.82 -28.51 -16.79
CA ALA A 241 -8.07 -28.81 -18.02
C ALA A 241 -6.61 -29.26 -17.75
N LEU A 242 -5.98 -28.71 -16.70
CA LEU A 242 -4.63 -29.10 -16.28
C LEU A 242 -4.55 -30.55 -15.77
N ASP A 243 -5.58 -31.03 -15.08
CA ASP A 243 -5.63 -32.42 -14.58
C ASP A 243 -5.67 -33.42 -15.75
N TRP A 244 -6.27 -33.01 -16.87
CA TRP A 244 -6.38 -33.83 -18.08
C TRP A 244 -5.16 -33.73 -19.01
N ALA A 245 -4.42 -32.61 -18.97
CA ALA A 245 -3.13 -32.44 -19.66
C ALA A 245 -2.06 -33.46 -19.22
N SER A 246 -2.22 -34.04 -18.03
CA SER A 246 -1.22 -34.93 -17.41
C SER A 246 -1.27 -36.37 -17.94
N LYS A 247 -2.40 -36.79 -18.54
CA LYS A 247 -2.61 -38.18 -18.99
C LYS A 247 -1.92 -38.52 -20.32
N LYS A 248 -1.71 -37.53 -21.20
CA LYS A 248 -0.86 -37.63 -22.40
C LYS A 248 0.33 -36.69 -22.22
N VAL A 249 1.49 -37.25 -21.89
CA VAL A 249 2.73 -36.55 -21.51
C VAL A 249 3.08 -35.40 -22.47
N ASN A 250 2.71 -34.16 -22.13
CA ASN A 250 3.11 -32.99 -22.89
C ASN A 250 3.73 -31.91 -21.99
N LEU A 251 5.05 -32.00 -21.82
CA LEU A 251 5.87 -31.14 -20.96
C LEU A 251 5.77 -29.64 -21.29
N LYS A 252 5.42 -29.29 -22.54
CA LYS A 252 5.24 -27.88 -22.98
C LYS A 252 3.92 -27.28 -22.48
N LEU A 253 2.87 -28.09 -22.36
CA LEU A 253 1.55 -27.67 -21.87
C LEU A 253 1.60 -27.30 -20.38
N LEU A 254 2.31 -28.11 -19.59
CA LEU A 254 2.56 -27.84 -18.18
C LEU A 254 3.29 -26.50 -18.00
N ASN A 255 4.23 -26.17 -18.88
CA ASN A 255 4.98 -24.92 -18.77
C ASN A 255 4.10 -23.70 -19.03
N ILE A 256 3.18 -23.75 -20.01
CA ILE A 256 2.24 -22.65 -20.33
C ILE A 256 1.20 -22.47 -19.21
N LEU A 257 0.66 -23.57 -18.67
CA LEU A 257 -0.36 -23.52 -17.63
C LEU A 257 0.20 -23.25 -16.21
N SER A 258 1.46 -23.62 -15.94
CA SER A 258 2.14 -23.39 -14.64
C SER A 258 2.62 -21.96 -14.39
N GLN A 259 2.57 -21.09 -15.40
CA GLN A 259 2.97 -19.68 -15.32
C GLN A 259 1.86 -18.77 -14.74
N LEU A 260 0.77 -19.35 -14.23
CA LEU A 260 -0.39 -18.64 -13.68
C LEU A 260 -0.48 -18.87 -12.15
N GLU A 261 -1.06 -17.88 -11.44
CA GLU A 261 -0.94 -17.55 -10.00
C GLU A 261 -0.40 -18.59 -8.97
N PRO A 262 0.45 -18.15 -8.01
CA PRO A 262 1.23 -19.01 -7.11
C PRO A 262 0.43 -19.75 -6.02
N ILE A 263 -0.83 -19.40 -5.77
CA ILE A 263 -1.53 -19.75 -4.52
C ILE A 263 -2.01 -21.22 -4.46
N LYS A 264 -2.12 -21.94 -5.58
CA LYS A 264 -2.61 -23.34 -5.61
C LYS A 264 -1.54 -24.41 -5.91
N LYS A 265 -0.24 -24.07 -5.88
CA LYS A 265 0.89 -25.01 -6.12
C LYS A 265 0.88 -26.27 -5.21
N GLN A 266 0.28 -26.21 -4.02
CA GLN A 266 0.34 -27.28 -3.01
C GLN A 266 -0.49 -28.53 -3.35
N ARG A 267 -1.69 -28.35 -3.91
CA ARG A 267 -2.64 -29.46 -4.17
C ARG A 267 -2.28 -30.23 -5.45
N ILE A 268 -1.79 -29.51 -6.45
CA ILE A 268 -1.29 -30.03 -7.73
C ILE A 268 -0.03 -30.88 -7.51
N SER A 269 0.87 -30.44 -6.61
CA SER A 269 2.12 -31.17 -6.35
C SER A 269 1.86 -32.60 -5.85
N MET A 270 0.89 -32.81 -4.97
CA MET A 270 0.64 -34.13 -4.35
C MET A 270 0.03 -35.16 -5.33
N VAL A 271 -0.88 -34.73 -6.21
CA VAL A 271 -1.54 -35.60 -7.21
C VAL A 271 -0.60 -35.92 -8.39
N VAL A 272 0.21 -34.95 -8.81
CA VAL A 272 1.27 -35.13 -9.84
C VAL A 272 2.41 -36.00 -9.31
N LEU A 273 2.76 -35.92 -8.02
CA LEU A 273 3.80 -36.75 -7.39
C LEU A 273 3.43 -38.24 -7.37
N HIS A 274 2.15 -38.59 -7.18
CA HIS A 274 1.69 -39.98 -7.21
C HIS A 274 1.63 -40.57 -8.63
N SER A 275 1.40 -39.74 -9.66
CA SER A 275 1.21 -40.17 -11.05
C SER A 275 2.48 -40.19 -11.91
N PHE A 276 3.58 -39.53 -11.47
CA PHE A 276 4.85 -39.44 -12.22
C PHE A 276 6.02 -40.23 -11.60
N TRP A 277 5.71 -41.27 -10.84
CA TRP A 277 6.61 -42.20 -10.12
C TRP A 277 7.78 -42.79 -10.94
N HIS A 278 7.71 -42.77 -12.28
CA HIS A 278 8.74 -43.37 -13.16
C HIS A 278 9.59 -42.38 -13.97
N HIS A 279 9.31 -41.08 -13.97
CA HIS A 279 10.00 -40.13 -14.85
C HIS A 279 10.97 -39.19 -14.10
N LYS A 280 12.24 -39.64 -14.00
CA LYS A 280 13.39 -38.93 -13.39
C LYS A 280 13.52 -37.44 -13.79
N LYS A 281 13.18 -37.08 -15.04
CA LYS A 281 13.26 -35.70 -15.55
C LYS A 281 12.21 -34.75 -14.92
N VAL A 282 11.03 -35.27 -14.60
CA VAL A 282 9.93 -34.48 -14.01
C VAL A 282 10.26 -34.13 -12.54
N ILE A 283 10.81 -35.10 -11.80
CA ILE A 283 11.27 -34.92 -10.41
C ILE A 283 12.33 -33.82 -10.30
N LEU A 284 13.33 -33.83 -11.18
CA LEU A 284 14.43 -32.84 -11.17
C LEU A 284 13.94 -31.42 -11.47
N LYS A 285 12.96 -31.27 -12.37
CA LYS A 285 12.41 -29.96 -12.74
C LYS A 285 11.50 -29.39 -11.64
N LEU A 286 10.70 -30.25 -10.98
CA LEU A 286 9.87 -29.87 -9.82
C LEU A 286 10.71 -29.44 -8.62
N LEU A 287 11.80 -30.16 -8.32
CA LEU A 287 12.76 -29.77 -7.28
C LEU A 287 13.38 -28.38 -7.52
N ASN A 288 13.67 -28.05 -8.79
CA ASN A 288 14.20 -26.74 -9.18
C ASN A 288 13.16 -25.60 -9.11
N ILE A 289 11.87 -25.92 -9.14
CA ILE A 289 10.80 -24.93 -8.97
C ILE A 289 10.56 -24.69 -7.47
N LEU A 290 10.70 -25.74 -6.65
CA LEU A 290 10.58 -25.67 -5.19
C LEU A 290 11.71 -24.86 -4.53
N SER A 291 12.90 -24.81 -5.14
CA SER A 291 14.03 -24.00 -4.66
C SER A 291 13.80 -22.48 -4.73
N GLN A 292 12.76 -22.02 -5.45
CA GLN A 292 12.43 -20.60 -5.63
C GLN A 292 11.38 -20.05 -4.63
N LEU A 293 10.94 -20.86 -3.64
CA LEU A 293 9.94 -20.47 -2.64
C LEU A 293 10.55 -19.80 -1.38
N GLU A 294 9.73 -19.10 -0.58
CA GLU A 294 10.18 -18.50 0.70
C GLU A 294 10.70 -19.54 1.72
N PRO A 295 11.68 -19.20 2.59
CA PRO A 295 12.40 -20.15 3.45
C PRO A 295 11.51 -20.97 4.41
N ILE A 296 10.52 -20.32 5.04
CA ILE A 296 9.64 -20.95 6.04
C ILE A 296 8.72 -22.00 5.39
N LYS A 297 8.28 -21.76 4.14
CA LYS A 297 7.46 -22.70 3.38
C LYS A 297 8.28 -23.89 2.87
N LYS A 298 9.58 -23.70 2.60
CA LYS A 298 10.50 -24.76 2.16
C LYS A 298 10.73 -25.83 3.24
N GLN A 299 10.98 -25.44 4.49
CA GLN A 299 11.31 -26.39 5.56
C GLN A 299 10.17 -27.38 5.85
N ARG A 300 8.92 -26.89 5.95
CA ARG A 300 7.73 -27.74 6.20
C ARG A 300 7.48 -28.76 5.07
N ILE A 301 7.72 -28.36 3.82
CA ILE A 301 7.57 -29.23 2.65
C ILE A 301 8.68 -30.29 2.62
N ILE A 302 9.93 -29.90 2.89
CA ILE A 302 11.07 -30.83 2.95
C ILE A 302 10.87 -31.88 4.07
N LEU A 303 10.39 -31.46 5.24
CA LEU A 303 10.15 -32.36 6.38
C LEU A 303 9.10 -33.43 6.07
N ASN A 304 7.99 -33.02 5.43
CA ASN A 304 6.91 -33.93 5.04
C ASN A 304 7.34 -34.90 3.91
N LEU A 305 8.19 -34.43 2.98
CA LEU A 305 8.79 -35.29 1.96
C LEU A 305 9.75 -36.30 2.61
N LEU A 306 10.63 -35.87 3.52
CA LEU A 306 11.56 -36.77 4.23
C LEU A 306 10.83 -37.89 4.98
N HIS A 307 9.69 -37.59 5.60
CA HIS A 307 8.87 -38.59 6.30
C HIS A 307 8.23 -39.61 5.34
N SER A 308 7.79 -39.17 4.16
CA SER A 308 7.20 -40.03 3.12
C SER A 308 8.23 -40.90 2.38
N PHE A 309 9.49 -40.47 2.30
CA PHE A 309 10.55 -41.11 1.51
C PHE A 309 11.58 -41.91 2.32
N ARG A 310 11.21 -42.41 3.52
CA ARG A 310 12.08 -43.09 4.51
C ARG A 310 12.92 -44.28 3.98
N ARG A 311 12.64 -44.81 2.78
CA ARG A 311 13.35 -45.94 2.14
C ARG A 311 14.24 -45.57 0.93
N GLN A 312 14.28 -44.31 0.47
CA GLN A 312 15.06 -43.92 -0.71
C GLN A 312 16.28 -43.05 -0.39
N LYS A 313 17.40 -43.71 -0.06
CA LYS A 313 18.64 -43.09 0.42
C LYS A 313 19.19 -41.96 -0.47
N LYS A 314 19.14 -42.11 -1.81
CA LYS A 314 19.65 -41.09 -2.76
C LYS A 314 18.80 -39.82 -2.83
N VAL A 315 17.48 -39.93 -2.64
CA VAL A 315 16.55 -38.79 -2.64
C VAL A 315 16.65 -38.05 -1.32
N ILE A 316 16.72 -38.79 -0.21
CA ILE A 316 16.98 -38.25 1.14
C ILE A 316 18.28 -37.43 1.14
N LEU A 317 19.38 -37.97 0.59
CA LEU A 317 20.68 -37.28 0.54
C LEU A 317 20.61 -35.94 -0.22
N LYS A 318 19.85 -35.87 -1.32
CA LYS A 318 19.67 -34.62 -2.07
C LYS A 318 18.74 -33.63 -1.37
N LEU A 319 17.69 -34.12 -0.70
CA LEU A 319 16.80 -33.28 0.11
C LEU A 319 17.52 -32.68 1.32
N LEU A 320 18.39 -33.47 1.98
CA LEU A 320 19.25 -33.02 3.07
C LEU A 320 20.27 -31.98 2.61
N ASN A 321 20.87 -32.16 1.42
CA ASN A 321 21.81 -31.19 0.86
C ASN A 321 21.14 -29.85 0.49
N ILE A 322 19.86 -29.89 0.08
CA ILE A 322 19.08 -28.69 -0.17
C ILE A 322 18.64 -28.04 1.14
N SER A 323 18.36 -28.82 2.20
CA SER A 323 18.02 -28.26 3.51
C SER A 323 19.22 -27.62 4.21
N SER A 324 20.44 -28.12 4.01
CA SER A 324 21.66 -27.57 4.59
C SER A 324 22.11 -26.23 3.98
N GLN A 325 21.52 -25.82 2.86
CA GLN A 325 21.75 -24.51 2.23
C GLN A 325 20.75 -23.44 2.69
N LEU A 326 19.80 -23.80 3.55
CA LEU A 326 18.88 -22.85 4.19
C LEU A 326 19.51 -22.43 5.53
N GLU A 327 19.82 -21.15 5.70
CA GLU A 327 20.40 -20.63 6.95
C GLU A 327 19.55 -21.05 8.17
N PRO A 328 20.18 -21.48 9.28
CA PRO A 328 19.46 -21.74 10.52
C PRO A 328 18.94 -20.41 11.08
N ILE A 329 17.67 -20.40 11.53
CA ILE A 329 17.04 -19.29 12.25
C ILE A 329 17.70 -19.14 13.62
#